data_AF-A0A7J4RDR7-F1
#
_entry.id   AF-A0A7J4RDR7-F1
#
_cell.length_a   1.000
_cell.length_b   1.000
_cell.length_c   1.000
_cell.angle_alpha   90.00
_cell.angle_beta   90.00
_cell.angle_gamma   90.00
#
_symmetry.space_group_name_H-M   'P 1'
#
loop_
_entity.id
_entity.type
_entity.pdbx_description
1 polymer ?
#
loop_
_entity_poly.entity_id
_entity_poly.type
_entity_poly.pdbx_seq_one_letter_code
_entity_poly.pdbx_strand_id
1 'polypeptide(L)'
;MTDRLAQSGHYTFHIGTPDPEMRRIASWMLTHENNRTTIAKFIPKIWKRGGREDLKLVGLLLANMSDKELGENGWTVFLQLVQERISVEVFLETAEELLRGGRELPDDAWIRDAAAQSQTWAQLMILLLSLDENRTANHENLIKQTPRGGELFERIRERLIQRLP
;
A
#
# COMPACT_ATOMS: atom_id res chain seq x y z
N MET A 1 -14.52 -24.93 -6.78
CA MET A 1 -15.24 -24.74 -5.51
C MET A 1 -14.77 -23.41 -4.96
N THR A 2 -15.51 -22.33 -5.25
CA THR A 2 -15.14 -20.98 -4.86
C THR A 2 -15.55 -20.78 -3.41
N ASP A 3 -14.58 -20.60 -2.53
CA ASP A 3 -14.82 -20.36 -1.13
C ASP A 3 -15.66 -19.09 -0.96
N ARG A 4 -16.87 -19.23 -0.42
CA ARG A 4 -17.85 -18.16 -0.22
C ARG A 4 -17.53 -17.29 1.02
N LEU A 5 -16.51 -17.65 1.80
CA LEU A 5 -16.02 -16.84 2.92
C LEU A 5 -15.01 -15.77 2.47
N ALA A 6 -14.55 -15.79 1.20
CA ALA A 6 -13.60 -14.82 0.64
C ALA A 6 -14.24 -13.46 0.24
N GLN A 7 -15.38 -13.08 0.82
CA GLN A 7 -15.92 -11.71 0.71
C GLN A 7 -15.22 -10.71 1.65
N SER A 8 -14.13 -11.12 2.32
CA SER A 8 -13.25 -10.23 3.05
C SER A 8 -12.19 -9.66 2.10
N GLY A 9 -12.42 -8.42 1.67
CA GLY A 9 -11.55 -7.69 0.72
C GLY A 9 -12.32 -7.37 -0.55
N HIS A 10 -12.47 -6.10 -0.89
CA HIS A 10 -13.20 -5.60 -2.05
C HIS A 10 -12.49 -5.92 -3.39
N TYR A 11 -12.04 -7.16 -3.60
CA TYR A 11 -11.42 -7.61 -4.84
C TYR A 11 -12.47 -7.79 -5.94
N THR A 12 -12.13 -7.41 -7.16
CA THR A 12 -12.99 -7.64 -8.33
C THR A 12 -12.99 -9.12 -8.74
N PHE A 13 -11.88 -9.83 -8.54
CA PHE A 13 -11.75 -11.27 -8.77
C PHE A 13 -10.54 -11.86 -8.03
N HIS A 14 -10.47 -13.20 -8.01
CA HIS A 14 -9.39 -13.98 -7.41
C HIS A 14 -9.07 -15.16 -8.34
N ILE A 15 -7.81 -15.28 -8.79
CA ILE A 15 -7.37 -16.32 -9.74
C ILE A 15 -6.95 -17.60 -9.00
N GLY A 16 -6.40 -17.48 -7.79
CA GLY A 16 -5.87 -18.57 -6.98
C GLY A 16 -4.36 -18.78 -7.15
N THR A 17 -3.61 -17.77 -7.61
CA THR A 17 -2.14 -17.88 -7.74
C THR A 17 -1.47 -17.62 -6.39
N PRO A 18 -0.69 -18.57 -5.85
CA PRO A 18 -0.06 -18.40 -4.54
C PRO A 18 1.13 -17.42 -4.59
N ASP A 19 1.46 -16.83 -3.43
CA ASP A 19 2.49 -15.78 -3.30
C ASP A 19 3.86 -16.17 -3.89
N PRO A 20 4.41 -17.39 -3.69
CA PRO A 20 5.69 -17.78 -4.31
C PRO A 20 5.67 -17.69 -5.84
N GLU A 21 4.56 -18.05 -6.47
CA GLU A 21 4.41 -17.97 -7.92
C GLU A 21 4.22 -16.52 -8.38
N MET A 22 3.50 -15.69 -7.61
CA MET A 22 3.40 -14.26 -7.88
C MET A 22 4.77 -13.57 -7.85
N ARG A 23 5.61 -13.91 -6.86
CA ARG A 23 7.00 -13.42 -6.77
C ARG A 23 7.83 -13.87 -7.96
N ARG A 24 7.68 -15.13 -8.39
CA ARG A 24 8.36 -15.67 -9.57
C ARG A 24 7.94 -14.94 -10.85
N ILE A 25 6.65 -14.66 -11.02
CA ILE A 25 6.12 -13.88 -12.15
C ILE A 25 6.71 -12.47 -12.14
N ALA A 26 6.67 -11.76 -11.00
CA ALA A 26 7.26 -10.42 -10.89
C ALA A 26 8.76 -10.44 -11.21
N SER A 27 9.52 -11.38 -10.65
CA SER A 27 10.94 -11.54 -10.93
C SER A 27 11.20 -11.82 -12.41
N TRP A 28 10.39 -12.67 -13.05
CA TRP A 28 10.53 -12.96 -14.47
C TRP A 28 10.22 -11.73 -15.34
N MET A 29 9.14 -11.00 -15.04
CA MET A 29 8.78 -9.76 -15.75
C MET A 29 9.92 -8.75 -15.70
N LEU A 30 10.47 -8.53 -14.50
CA LEU A 30 11.58 -7.62 -14.29
C LEU A 30 12.84 -8.14 -15.02
N THR A 31 13.23 -9.39 -14.87
CA THR A 31 14.46 -9.89 -15.50
C THR A 31 14.39 -10.01 -17.03
N HIS A 32 13.21 -10.21 -17.60
CA HIS A 32 13.05 -10.44 -19.04
C HIS A 32 12.80 -9.17 -19.85
N GLU A 33 12.11 -8.18 -19.29
CA GLU A 33 11.83 -6.92 -19.99
C GLU A 33 13.00 -5.95 -19.86
N ASN A 34 13.66 -5.67 -20.99
CA ASN A 34 14.79 -4.75 -21.05
C ASN A 34 14.35 -3.30 -20.80
N ASN A 35 13.11 -2.95 -21.13
CA ASN A 35 12.57 -1.61 -20.91
C ASN A 35 11.62 -1.57 -19.71
N ARG A 36 12.19 -1.35 -18.53
CA ARG A 36 11.44 -1.27 -17.26
C ARG A 36 10.41 -0.15 -17.21
N THR A 37 10.59 0.92 -18.00
CA THR A 37 9.56 1.97 -18.11
C THR A 37 8.28 1.47 -18.79
N THR A 38 8.36 0.43 -19.63
CA THR A 38 7.19 -0.23 -20.21
C THR A 38 6.39 -0.92 -19.10
N ILE A 39 7.04 -1.62 -18.17
CA ILE A 39 6.37 -2.22 -17.01
C ILE A 39 5.69 -1.15 -16.16
N ALA A 40 6.37 -0.04 -15.85
CA ALA A 40 5.81 1.05 -15.07
C ALA A 40 4.50 1.58 -15.67
N LYS A 41 4.42 1.73 -17.00
CA LYS A 41 3.21 2.18 -17.71
C LYS A 41 2.01 1.25 -17.56
N PHE A 42 2.22 -0.01 -17.20
CA PHE A 42 1.15 -0.98 -16.97
C PHE A 42 0.68 -1.01 -15.51
N ILE A 43 1.45 -0.50 -14.55
CA ILE A 43 1.10 -0.52 -13.13
C ILE A 43 -0.30 0.05 -12.87
N PRO A 44 -0.67 1.26 -13.34
CA PRO A 44 -2.01 1.79 -13.11
C PRO A 44 -3.12 0.96 -13.77
N LYS A 45 -2.82 0.33 -14.92
CA LYS A 45 -3.78 -0.50 -15.66
C LYS A 45 -4.03 -1.84 -14.95
N ILE A 46 -2.99 -2.43 -14.35
CA ILE A 46 -3.10 -3.65 -13.55
C ILE A 46 -3.85 -3.34 -12.25
N TRP A 47 -3.48 -2.26 -11.56
CA TRP A 47 -4.14 -1.83 -10.33
C TRP A 47 -5.65 -1.65 -10.50
N LYS A 48 -6.06 -0.94 -11.56
CA LYS A 48 -7.47 -0.66 -11.88
C LYS A 48 -8.34 -1.91 -12.08
N ARG A 49 -7.74 -3.06 -12.43
CA ARG A 49 -8.48 -4.31 -12.57
C ARG A 49 -8.98 -4.85 -11.23
N GLY A 50 -8.35 -4.47 -10.12
CA GLY A 50 -8.82 -4.78 -8.76
C GLY A 50 -8.80 -6.26 -8.37
N GLY A 51 -8.17 -7.13 -9.17
CA GLY A 51 -7.98 -8.53 -8.83
C GLY A 51 -6.97 -8.69 -7.68
N ARG A 52 -7.16 -9.70 -6.82
CA ARG A 52 -6.24 -9.95 -5.71
C ARG A 52 -4.79 -10.12 -6.17
N GLU A 53 -4.58 -10.96 -7.18
CA GLU A 53 -3.26 -11.17 -7.79
C GLU A 53 -2.74 -9.94 -8.52
N ASP A 54 -3.60 -9.14 -9.14
CA ASP A 54 -3.21 -7.91 -9.83
C ASP A 54 -2.63 -6.89 -8.84
N LEU A 55 -3.31 -6.68 -7.71
CA LEU A 55 -2.86 -5.79 -6.65
C LEU A 55 -1.56 -6.31 -6.01
N LYS A 56 -1.45 -7.63 -5.80
CA LYS A 56 -0.22 -8.25 -5.32
C LYS A 56 0.95 -8.04 -6.28
N LEU A 57 0.72 -8.23 -7.58
CA LEU A 57 1.72 -8.00 -8.61
C LEU A 57 2.18 -6.55 -8.60
N VAL A 58 1.26 -5.59 -8.51
CA VAL A 58 1.61 -4.17 -8.42
C VAL A 58 2.49 -3.89 -7.20
N GLY A 59 2.14 -4.41 -6.02
CA GLY A 59 2.98 -4.25 -4.81
C GLY A 59 4.40 -4.79 -5.01
N LEU A 60 4.53 -5.98 -5.62
CA LEU A 60 5.83 -6.56 -5.95
C LEU A 60 6.62 -5.70 -6.95
N LEU A 61 5.96 -5.14 -7.96
CA LEU A 61 6.61 -4.27 -8.95
C LEU A 61 7.08 -2.96 -8.30
N LEU A 62 6.23 -2.29 -7.52
CA LEU A 62 6.60 -1.05 -6.81
C LEU A 62 7.75 -1.26 -5.83
N ALA A 63 7.78 -2.41 -5.13
CA ALA A 63 8.83 -2.76 -4.20
C ALA A 63 10.20 -2.99 -4.88
N ASN A 64 10.22 -3.46 -6.14
CA ASN A 64 11.44 -3.92 -6.81
C ASN A 64 11.89 -3.03 -7.99
N MET A 65 11.13 -2.00 -8.35
CA MET A 65 11.52 -1.01 -9.35
C MET A 65 12.11 0.23 -8.68
N SER A 66 13.15 0.80 -9.28
CA SER A 66 13.75 2.06 -8.83
C SER A 66 12.87 3.26 -9.15
N ASP A 67 13.06 4.37 -8.42
CA ASP A 67 12.33 5.62 -8.67
C ASP A 67 12.57 6.16 -10.09
N LYS A 68 13.76 5.92 -10.66
CA LYS A 68 14.07 6.27 -12.07
C LYS A 68 13.21 5.48 -13.06
N GLU A 69 12.96 4.21 -12.80
CA GLU A 69 12.16 3.34 -13.68
C GLU A 69 10.66 3.63 -13.53
N LEU A 70 10.22 3.99 -12.33
CA LEU A 70 8.85 4.44 -12.06
C LEU A 70 8.59 5.87 -12.56
N GLY A 71 9.65 6.67 -12.71
CA GLY A 71 9.57 8.09 -13.07
C GLY A 71 9.26 9.02 -11.89
N GLU A 72 8.97 8.46 -10.72
CA GLU A 72 8.65 9.17 -9.48
C GLU A 72 8.98 8.27 -8.28
N ASN A 73 8.99 8.83 -7.07
CA ASN A 73 9.12 8.07 -5.84
C ASN A 73 8.02 7.00 -5.71
N GLY A 74 8.40 5.77 -5.37
CA GLY A 74 7.48 4.64 -5.28
C GLY A 74 6.31 4.83 -4.30
N TRP A 75 6.49 5.57 -3.20
CA TRP A 75 5.37 5.88 -2.29
C TRP A 75 4.40 6.86 -2.92
N THR A 76 4.89 7.85 -3.65
CA THR A 76 4.02 8.79 -4.37
C THR A 76 3.22 8.06 -5.44
N VAL A 77 3.85 7.18 -6.22
CA VAL A 77 3.15 6.33 -7.21
C VAL A 77 2.09 5.47 -6.51
N PHE A 78 2.44 4.79 -5.42
CA PHE A 78 1.51 3.97 -4.67
C PHE A 78 0.29 4.79 -4.21
N LEU A 79 0.49 5.94 -3.57
CA LEU A 79 -0.63 6.72 -3.05
C LEU A 79 -1.49 7.37 -4.15
N GLN A 80 -0.93 7.66 -5.32
CA GLN A 80 -1.72 8.05 -6.50
C GLN A 80 -2.65 6.91 -6.96
N LEU A 81 -2.23 5.65 -6.86
CA LEU A 81 -3.07 4.49 -7.19
C LEU A 81 -4.21 4.29 -6.17
N VAL A 82 -3.94 4.59 -4.90
CA VAL A 82 -4.88 4.45 -3.76
C VAL A 82 -6.03 5.47 -3.80
N GLN A 83 -6.04 6.42 -4.74
CA GLN A 83 -7.13 7.38 -4.88
C GLN A 83 -8.49 6.73 -5.21
N GLU A 84 -8.49 5.50 -5.75
CA GLU A 84 -9.68 4.66 -5.89
C GLU A 84 -9.96 3.86 -4.58
N ARG A 85 -11.22 3.47 -4.32
CA ARG A 85 -11.57 2.74 -3.08
C ARG A 85 -10.77 1.45 -2.96
N ILE A 86 -9.84 1.38 -2.01
CA ILE A 86 -9.16 0.14 -1.61
C ILE A 86 -9.49 -0.24 -0.17
N SER A 87 -9.34 -1.53 0.17
CA SER A 87 -9.43 -1.97 1.56
C SER A 87 -8.18 -1.60 2.34
N VAL A 88 -8.34 -1.45 3.66
CA VAL A 88 -7.22 -1.27 4.60
C VAL A 88 -6.20 -2.41 4.48
N GLU A 89 -6.67 -3.64 4.26
CA GLU A 89 -5.80 -4.82 4.08
C GLU A 89 -4.90 -4.70 2.85
N VAL A 90 -5.46 -4.32 1.70
CA VAL A 90 -4.67 -4.13 0.46
C VAL A 90 -3.65 -3.02 0.64
N PHE A 91 -4.05 -1.93 1.32
CA PHE A 91 -3.14 -0.82 1.60
C PHE A 91 -1.93 -1.28 2.42
N LEU A 92 -2.20 -1.95 3.55
CA LEU A 92 -1.15 -2.44 4.45
C LEU A 92 -0.30 -3.51 3.80
N GLU A 93 -0.89 -4.49 3.11
CA GLU A 93 -0.12 -5.54 2.41
C GLU A 93 0.83 -4.94 1.37
N THR A 94 0.34 -3.96 0.60
CA THR A 94 1.16 -3.29 -0.41
C THR A 94 2.27 -2.46 0.25
N ALA A 95 1.94 -1.67 1.27
CA ALA A 95 2.91 -0.86 2.00
C ALA A 95 4.00 -1.71 2.66
N GLU A 96 3.64 -2.83 3.29
CA GLU A 96 4.60 -3.79 3.84
C GLU A 96 5.49 -4.41 2.76
N GLU A 97 4.97 -4.65 1.56
CA GLU A 97 5.79 -5.15 0.45
C GLU A 97 6.81 -4.10 -0.01
N LEU A 98 6.45 -2.80 -0.03
CA LEU A 98 7.42 -1.73 -0.30
C LEU A 98 8.56 -1.74 0.74
N LEU A 99 8.23 -1.85 2.03
CA LEU A 99 9.23 -1.95 3.10
C LEU A 99 10.10 -3.19 2.97
N ARG A 100 9.49 -4.34 2.66
CA ARG A 100 10.20 -5.60 2.42
C ARG A 100 11.14 -5.52 1.22
N GLY A 101 10.80 -4.71 0.21
CA GLY A 101 11.67 -4.37 -0.92
C GLY A 101 12.82 -3.42 -0.60
N GLY A 102 12.93 -2.95 0.65
CA GLY A 102 14.00 -2.06 1.10
C GLY A 102 13.71 -0.57 0.92
N ARG A 103 12.46 -0.19 0.60
CA ARG A 103 12.07 1.23 0.61
C ARG A 103 11.90 1.70 2.05
N GLU A 104 12.42 2.87 2.38
CA GLU A 104 12.18 3.51 3.67
C GLU A 104 10.80 4.17 3.66
N LEU A 105 10.12 4.24 4.81
CA LEU A 105 8.87 4.99 4.94
C LEU A 105 9.10 6.48 4.59
N PRO A 106 8.10 7.17 4.02
CA PRO A 106 8.16 8.62 3.84
C PRO A 106 8.46 9.34 5.16
N ASP A 107 9.20 10.46 5.10
CA ASP A 107 9.58 11.22 6.29
C ASP A 107 8.39 11.90 7.00
N ASP A 108 8.64 12.45 8.18
CA ASP A 108 7.56 13.04 8.99
C ASP A 108 6.94 14.28 8.37
N ALA A 109 7.69 15.06 7.57
CA ALA A 109 7.16 16.23 6.88
C ALA A 109 6.18 15.78 5.79
N TRP A 110 6.58 14.81 4.99
CA TRP A 110 5.76 14.22 3.96
C TRP A 110 4.47 13.61 4.51
N ILE A 111 4.56 12.86 5.62
CA ILE A 111 3.36 12.27 6.27
C ILE A 111 2.39 13.37 6.72
N ARG A 112 2.88 14.46 7.32
CA ARG A 112 2.03 15.58 7.74
C ARG A 112 1.38 16.29 6.55
N ASP A 113 2.16 16.56 5.51
CA ASP A 113 1.69 17.26 4.31
C ASP A 113 0.64 16.42 3.56
N ALA A 114 0.88 15.11 3.44
CA ALA A 114 -0.07 14.17 2.84
C ALA A 114 -1.36 14.09 3.67
N ALA A 115 -1.25 13.96 5.00
CA ALA A 115 -2.42 13.89 5.89
C ALA A 115 -3.30 15.14 5.82
N ALA A 116 -2.72 16.31 5.55
CA ALA A 116 -3.46 17.56 5.43
C ALA A 116 -4.32 17.66 4.16
N GLN A 117 -4.11 16.79 3.16
CA GLN A 117 -4.81 16.89 1.87
C GLN A 117 -6.30 16.51 1.97
N SER A 118 -6.64 15.48 2.76
CA SER A 118 -8.03 15.09 3.01
C SER A 118 -8.14 14.12 4.20
N GLN A 119 -9.38 13.89 4.67
CA GLN A 119 -9.65 12.87 5.68
C GLN A 119 -9.14 11.48 5.27
N THR A 120 -9.35 11.08 4.01
CA THR A 120 -8.88 9.78 3.52
C THR A 120 -7.36 9.69 3.61
N TRP A 121 -6.65 10.73 3.18
CA TRP A 121 -5.20 10.77 3.26
C TRP A 121 -4.70 10.73 4.70
N ALA A 122 -5.34 11.45 5.62
CA ALA A 122 -5.02 11.36 7.05
C ALA A 122 -5.15 9.92 7.59
N GLN A 123 -6.19 9.19 7.18
CA GLN A 123 -6.37 7.79 7.57
C GLN A 123 -5.28 6.89 6.97
N LEU A 124 -4.91 7.07 5.70
CA LEU A 124 -3.81 6.33 5.06
C LEU A 124 -2.46 6.61 5.75
N MET A 125 -2.22 7.84 6.17
CA MET A 125 -1.00 8.23 6.87
C MET A 125 -0.90 7.58 8.25
N ILE A 126 -2.01 7.46 8.98
CA ILE A 126 -2.06 6.68 10.23
C ILE A 126 -1.77 5.20 9.97
N LEU A 127 -2.26 4.63 8.87
CA LEU A 127 -1.94 3.26 8.49
C LEU A 127 -0.44 3.08 8.16
N LEU A 128 0.20 4.03 7.47
CA LEU A 128 1.65 4.00 7.25
C LEU A 128 2.42 4.10 8.57
N LEU A 129 2.03 5.00 9.48
CA LEU A 129 2.63 5.13 10.80
C LEU A 129 2.50 3.85 11.63
N SER A 130 1.47 3.04 11.39
CA SER A 130 1.33 1.74 12.05
C SER A 130 2.42 0.73 11.67
N LEU A 131 3.17 0.98 10.59
CA LEU A 131 4.28 0.14 10.14
C LEU A 131 5.61 0.50 10.84
N ASP A 132 5.70 1.66 11.48
CA ASP A 132 6.82 2.07 12.32
C ASP A 132 6.33 2.87 13.53
N GLU A 133 5.96 2.13 14.57
CA GLU A 133 5.36 2.70 15.78
C GLU A 133 6.29 3.68 16.51
N ASN A 134 7.60 3.62 16.32
CA ASN A 134 8.55 4.53 16.97
C ASN A 134 8.34 5.99 16.56
N ARG A 135 7.80 6.20 15.35
CA ARG A 135 7.54 7.55 14.81
C ARG A 135 6.19 8.10 15.24
N THR A 136 5.30 7.29 15.81
CA THR A 136 3.93 7.71 16.16
C THR A 136 3.88 8.85 17.16
N ALA A 137 4.85 8.96 18.07
CA ALA A 137 4.96 10.05 19.04
C ALA A 137 5.05 11.43 18.35
N ASN A 138 5.70 11.51 17.17
CA ASN A 138 5.81 12.76 16.40
C ASN A 138 4.48 13.18 15.73
N HIS A 139 3.47 12.30 15.76
CA HIS A 139 2.20 12.45 15.05
C HIS A 139 0.98 12.25 15.97
N GLU A 140 1.13 12.45 17.28
CA GLU A 140 0.06 12.28 18.27
C GLU A 140 -1.23 13.04 17.88
N ASN A 141 -1.10 14.30 17.50
CA ASN A 141 -2.24 15.13 17.10
C ASN A 141 -2.96 14.55 15.87
N LEU A 142 -2.22 14.08 14.87
CA LEU A 142 -2.78 13.44 13.68
C LEU A 142 -3.59 12.19 14.08
N ILE A 143 -3.01 11.31 14.91
CA ILE A 143 -3.64 10.07 15.35
C ILE A 143 -4.90 10.36 16.19
N LYS A 144 -4.87 11.35 17.09
CA LYS A 144 -6.01 11.68 17.97
C LYS A 144 -7.13 12.45 17.26
N GLN A 145 -6.81 13.32 16.30
CA GLN A 145 -7.79 14.23 15.69
C GLN A 145 -8.38 13.73 14.37
N THR A 146 -7.76 12.75 13.71
CA THR A 146 -8.30 12.21 12.44
C THR A 146 -9.73 11.67 12.65
N PRO A 147 -10.69 11.97 11.76
CA PRO A 147 -12.04 11.45 11.89
C PRO A 147 -12.10 9.92 11.84
N ARG A 148 -13.16 9.34 12.44
CA ARG A 148 -13.34 7.89 12.49
C ARG A 148 -13.39 7.26 11.09
N GLY A 149 -12.79 6.08 10.96
CA GLY A 149 -12.81 5.25 9.77
C GLY A 149 -13.56 3.93 9.99
N GLY A 150 -13.28 2.95 9.14
CA GLY A 150 -13.83 1.59 9.27
C GLY A 150 -13.24 0.83 10.46
N GLU A 151 -13.88 -0.29 10.84
CA GLU A 151 -13.53 -1.08 12.02
C GLU A 151 -12.04 -1.46 12.11
N LEU A 152 -11.46 -1.98 11.02
CA LEU A 152 -10.05 -2.37 10.99
C LEU A 152 -9.12 -1.15 11.19
N PHE A 153 -9.45 -0.02 10.57
CA PHE A 153 -8.70 1.22 10.75
C PHE A 153 -8.77 1.69 12.20
N GLU A 154 -9.96 1.74 12.80
CA GLU A 154 -10.13 2.16 14.19
C GLU A 154 -9.40 1.23 15.16
N ARG A 155 -9.43 -0.09 14.94
CA ARG A 155 -8.68 -1.05 15.77
C ARG A 155 -7.17 -0.81 15.72
N ILE A 156 -6.62 -0.47 14.56
CA ILE A 156 -5.20 -0.12 14.40
C ILE A 156 -4.92 1.20 15.13
N ARG A 157 -5.73 2.23 14.86
CA ARG A 157 -5.59 3.55 15.46
C ARG A 157 -5.65 3.51 17.00
N GLU A 158 -6.61 2.79 17.58
CA GLU A 158 -6.74 2.63 19.03
C GLU A 158 -5.51 1.97 19.64
N ARG A 159 -4.95 0.96 18.98
CA ARG A 159 -3.69 0.33 19.40
C ARG A 159 -2.54 1.34 19.41
N LEU A 160 -2.44 2.18 18.38
CA LEU A 160 -1.41 3.23 18.34
C LEU A 160 -1.61 4.23 19.50
N ILE A 161 -2.85 4.67 19.75
CA ILE A 161 -3.17 5.59 20.85
C ILE A 161 -2.76 5.00 22.21
N GLN A 162 -3.01 3.71 22.45
CA GLN A 162 -2.64 3.02 23.69
C GLN A 162 -1.12 2.91 23.91
N ARG A 163 -0.33 3.03 22.83
CA ARG A 163 1.13 2.91 22.85
C ARG A 163 1.85 4.26 22.78
N LEU A 164 1.12 5.36 22.65
CA LEU A 164 1.70 6.70 22.77
C LEU A 164 2.22 6.91 24.20
N PRO A 165 3.36 7.61 24.35
CA PRO A 165 3.96 7.91 25.65
C PRO A 165 3.10 8.87 26.50
#